data_AF-U5GJV2-F1
#
_entry.id   AF-U5GJV2-F1
#
_cell.length_a   1.000
_cell.length_b   1.000
_cell.length_c   1.000
_cell.angle_alpha   90.00
_cell.angle_beta   90.00
_cell.angle_gamma   90.00
#
_symmetry.space_group_name_H-M   'P 1'
#
loop_
_entity.id
_entity.type
_entity.pdbx_description
1 polymer ?
#
loop_
_entity_poly.entity_id
_entity_poly.type
_entity_poly.pdbx_seq_one_letter_code
_entity_poly.pdbx_strand_id
1 'polypeptide(L)'
;MASLQASSFLFSCSCSTRINAAISVPKLPGIRISVPRNALNVVEELNLRDGFTSTIPIEKNTATNTRNIDQEPATTRATVKLYAILEAVADRVEMHKNVGEQRDNWNKLLLDSINMIILTAATMAGVSAGAPLLALKLSSTLLFSAATGMLLIMNKIQPSQLAEEQRNATRLFKQLYRQIQTTLALRDPTELDVKDAMEKTLALDKAYPLPLLGSMIEKFPEKFEPAVWWPKSNETQGRKQPKKVTTQGKNGWSEDLEEEMREVIEVIKKKDSEDYMRLGNLALKVNKILAISGPLLTGIAAAGSAFVGHGSWAAIVAVTAGALASTVSTFEHGGQVGMVVEMYRNCAGFFTLLEETIESTIQEGDLEKREGEMFEMNVALKLGRSLSQLRDLARKSSSSHADGTSIDEFASKLF
;
A
#
# COMPACT_ATOMS: atom_id res chain seq x y z
N MET A 1 22.28 36.43 -53.19
CA MET A 1 23.36 37.33 -52.70
C MET A 1 23.27 37.30 -51.18
N ALA A 2 24.26 36.93 -50.36
CA ALA A 2 25.69 36.81 -50.54
C ALA A 2 26.24 35.62 -49.70
N SER A 3 27.45 35.20 -50.07
CA SER A 3 28.30 34.13 -49.52
C SER A 3 29.13 34.55 -48.30
N LEU A 4 29.89 33.58 -47.74
CA LEU A 4 31.04 33.66 -46.81
C LEU A 4 30.64 33.53 -45.31
N GLN A 5 31.35 32.84 -44.41
CA GLN A 5 32.59 32.06 -44.46
C GLN A 5 32.70 31.24 -43.16
N ALA A 6 33.55 30.21 -43.20
CA ALA A 6 33.87 29.27 -42.13
C ALA A 6 34.51 29.88 -40.87
N SER A 7 34.50 29.11 -39.78
CA SER A 7 35.70 28.89 -38.97
C SER A 7 35.72 27.47 -38.39
N SER A 8 36.91 26.88 -38.49
CA SER A 8 37.30 25.54 -38.11
C SER A 8 38.26 25.63 -36.93
N PHE A 9 38.23 24.65 -36.01
CA PHE A 9 39.42 24.28 -35.24
C PHE A 9 39.47 22.77 -35.03
N LEU A 10 40.59 22.21 -35.51
CA LEU A 10 41.04 20.83 -35.39
C LEU A 10 41.59 20.58 -33.97
N PHE A 11 41.46 19.35 -33.48
CA PHE A 11 42.54 18.72 -32.71
C PHE A 11 42.61 17.24 -33.06
N SER A 12 43.73 16.85 -33.67
CA SER A 12 44.19 15.48 -33.81
C SER A 12 45.01 15.13 -32.57
N CYS A 13 44.85 13.93 -32.01
CA CYS A 13 45.81 13.36 -31.08
C CYS A 13 45.91 11.84 -31.33
N SER A 14 47.05 11.43 -31.89
CA SER A 14 47.57 10.07 -31.79
C SER A 14 48.48 10.00 -30.57
N CYS A 15 48.23 9.08 -29.63
CA CYS A 15 49.24 8.56 -28.68
C CYS A 15 48.75 7.21 -28.15
N SER A 16 49.56 6.17 -28.37
CA SER A 16 49.41 4.87 -27.74
C SER A 16 49.86 4.92 -26.27
N THR A 17 49.03 4.43 -25.36
CA THR A 17 49.51 3.80 -24.11
C THR A 17 48.52 2.72 -23.71
N ARG A 18 48.97 1.47 -23.76
CA ARG A 18 48.32 0.34 -23.06
C ARG A 18 48.25 0.67 -21.57
N ILE A 19 47.06 0.67 -20.99
CA ILE A 19 46.88 0.66 -19.54
C ILE A 19 46.34 -0.72 -19.18
N ASN A 20 47.24 -1.59 -18.71
CA ASN A 20 46.88 -2.80 -17.98
C ASN A 20 46.47 -2.38 -16.57
N ALA A 21 45.16 -2.30 -16.29
CA ALA A 21 44.68 -2.17 -14.92
C ALA A 21 44.65 -3.57 -14.27
N ALA A 22 45.78 -3.97 -13.69
CA ALA A 22 45.82 -5.08 -12.75
C ALA A 22 45.09 -4.65 -11.47
N ILE A 23 44.05 -5.38 -11.07
CA ILE A 23 43.39 -5.20 -9.78
C ILE A 23 44.36 -5.73 -8.71
N SER A 24 45.18 -4.86 -8.14
CA SER A 24 45.95 -5.16 -6.95
C SER A 24 45.02 -5.07 -5.74
N VAL A 25 44.49 -6.21 -5.30
CA VAL A 25 43.76 -6.32 -4.02
C VAL A 25 44.78 -6.13 -2.88
N PRO A 26 44.66 -5.10 -2.03
CA PRO A 26 45.51 -5.00 -0.84
C PRO A 26 45.09 -6.11 0.13
N LYS A 27 46.04 -6.96 0.53
CA LYS A 27 45.85 -7.89 1.66
C LYS A 27 45.58 -7.07 2.92
N LEU A 28 44.34 -7.08 3.39
CA LEU A 28 43.97 -6.54 4.70
C LEU A 28 44.66 -7.36 5.80
N PRO A 29 45.29 -6.73 6.80
CA PRO A 29 45.81 -7.45 7.97
C PRO A 29 44.66 -8.08 8.74
N GLY A 30 44.80 -9.37 9.09
CA GLY A 30 43.78 -10.13 9.80
C GLY A 30 43.48 -9.53 11.17
N ILE A 31 42.33 -8.87 11.29
CA ILE A 31 41.81 -8.39 12.57
C ILE A 31 41.29 -9.62 13.32
N ARG A 32 41.97 -10.01 14.40
CA ARG A 32 41.41 -10.94 15.39
C ARG A 32 40.37 -10.18 16.20
N ILE A 33 39.09 -10.48 15.96
CA ILE A 33 37.99 -9.96 16.78
C ILE A 33 37.98 -10.77 18.07
N SER A 34 38.58 -10.23 19.13
CA SER A 34 38.30 -10.66 20.50
C SER A 34 36.91 -10.15 20.88
N VAL A 35 36.00 -11.06 21.20
CA VAL A 35 34.64 -10.75 21.69
C VAL A 35 34.75 -10.02 23.03
N PRO A 36 34.23 -8.78 23.17
CA PRO A 36 34.07 -8.16 24.48
C PRO A 36 32.78 -8.68 25.11
N ARG A 37 32.93 -9.29 26.29
CA ARG A 37 31.83 -9.65 27.17
C ARG A 37 31.39 -8.38 27.93
N ASN A 38 30.11 -8.03 27.80
CA ASN A 38 29.36 -7.01 28.53
C ASN A 38 29.70 -5.54 28.25
N ALA A 39 28.71 -4.79 27.73
CA ALA A 39 28.47 -3.38 28.07
C ALA A 39 27.06 -2.96 27.60
N LEU A 40 26.07 -3.10 28.48
CA LEU A 40 24.95 -2.16 28.56
C LEU A 40 25.56 -0.79 28.90
N ASN A 41 25.54 0.18 27.98
CA ASN A 41 25.63 1.65 28.18
C ASN A 41 26.24 2.38 26.95
N VAL A 42 25.67 2.20 25.75
CA VAL A 42 26.01 3.06 24.59
C VAL A 42 24.74 3.39 23.77
N VAL A 43 23.69 3.89 24.44
CA VAL A 43 22.47 4.43 23.76
C VAL A 43 22.01 5.72 24.45
N GLU A 44 22.94 6.58 24.88
CA GLU A 44 22.59 7.87 25.50
C GLU A 44 23.31 9.07 24.87
N GLU A 45 23.67 9.00 23.58
CA GLU A 45 24.37 10.14 22.96
C GLU A 45 24.09 10.37 21.47
N LEU A 46 22.87 10.12 20.99
CA LEU A 46 22.44 10.57 19.65
C LEU A 46 21.02 11.17 19.58
N ASN A 47 20.42 11.54 20.71
CA ASN A 47 19.13 12.25 20.73
C ASN A 47 19.33 13.73 21.08
N LEU A 48 19.61 14.55 20.07
CA LEU A 48 19.43 16.00 20.14
C LEU A 48 19.15 16.60 18.75
N ARG A 49 17.92 16.36 18.24
CA ARG A 49 17.15 17.40 17.54
C ARG A 49 15.67 17.02 17.36
N ASP A 50 14.80 17.86 17.91
CA ASP A 50 13.35 18.00 17.74
C ASP A 50 12.41 16.87 18.20
N GLY A 51 12.03 16.95 19.48
CA GLY A 51 10.68 17.45 19.77
C GLY A 51 9.60 16.45 20.17
N PHE A 52 9.80 15.66 21.23
CA PHE A 52 8.72 15.23 22.14
C PHE A 52 9.31 14.98 23.54
N THR A 53 9.22 15.98 24.41
CA THR A 53 9.55 15.85 25.83
C THR A 53 8.40 15.21 26.58
N SER A 54 8.61 13.98 27.05
CA SER A 54 8.02 13.49 28.31
C SER A 54 9.02 12.54 28.97
N THR A 55 10.04 13.12 29.60
CA THR A 55 10.91 12.42 30.54
C THR A 55 10.43 12.73 31.95
N ILE A 56 9.90 11.71 32.61
CA ILE A 56 9.65 11.72 34.06
C ILE A 56 11.02 11.74 34.75
N PRO A 57 11.31 12.69 35.67
CA PRO A 57 12.58 12.69 36.38
C PRO A 57 12.54 11.66 37.50
N ILE A 58 13.41 10.66 37.43
CA ILE A 58 13.78 9.84 38.58
C ILE A 58 15.15 10.34 39.04
N GLU A 59 15.21 11.06 40.16
CA GLU A 59 16.48 11.30 40.84
C GLU A 59 16.38 11.04 42.36
N LYS A 60 17.45 10.43 42.85
CA LYS A 60 17.58 9.65 44.09
C LYS A 60 17.53 10.48 45.37
N ASN A 61 16.85 9.92 46.36
CA ASN A 61 16.81 10.33 47.77
C ASN A 61 18.18 10.28 48.46
N THR A 62 18.39 11.19 49.41
CA THR A 62 19.23 10.94 50.60
C THR A 62 18.43 11.13 51.89
N ALA A 63 18.61 10.17 52.80
CA ALA A 63 18.39 10.18 54.24
C ALA A 63 16.98 9.90 54.84
N THR A 64 16.86 8.68 55.38
CA THR A 64 16.24 8.26 56.67
C THR A 64 14.83 8.74 57.05
N ASN A 65 13.83 7.85 56.98
CA ASN A 65 13.26 7.17 58.16
C ASN A 65 11.98 6.37 57.82
N THR A 66 11.99 5.13 58.29
CA THR A 66 10.89 4.24 58.70
C THR A 66 9.44 4.47 58.20
N ARG A 67 8.93 3.40 57.56
CA ARG A 67 7.52 2.90 57.45
C ARG A 67 6.76 3.18 56.15
N ASN A 68 6.36 2.02 55.57
CA ASN A 68 5.14 1.73 54.82
C ASN A 68 5.23 1.64 53.28
N ILE A 69 4.99 0.41 52.83
CA ILE A 69 4.46 -0.03 51.52
C ILE A 69 5.45 0.04 50.37
N ASP A 70 6.28 -1.01 50.28
CA ASP A 70 6.78 -1.49 49.00
C ASP A 70 5.60 -2.02 48.18
N GLN A 71 5.14 -1.22 47.21
CA GLN A 71 4.42 -1.73 46.07
C GLN A 71 5.08 -1.16 44.82
N GLU A 72 6.19 -1.79 44.41
CA GLU A 72 6.54 -1.77 43.00
C GLU A 72 5.30 -2.24 42.21
N PRO A 73 4.90 -1.56 41.14
CA PRO A 73 3.92 -2.14 40.24
C PRO A 73 4.57 -3.35 39.59
N ALA A 74 4.25 -4.55 40.09
CA ALA A 74 4.66 -5.80 39.48
C ALA A 74 4.11 -5.80 38.05
N THR A 75 4.96 -5.46 37.08
CA THR A 75 4.60 -5.41 35.67
C THR A 75 4.11 -6.79 35.31
N THR A 76 2.81 -6.92 35.00
CA THR A 76 2.25 -8.25 34.78
C THR A 76 2.95 -8.89 33.57
N ARG A 77 3.10 -10.22 33.59
CA ARG A 77 3.67 -10.96 32.46
C ARG A 77 2.98 -10.62 31.13
N ALA A 78 1.68 -10.32 31.16
CA ALA A 78 0.91 -9.88 30.01
C ALA A 78 1.37 -8.51 29.49
N THR A 79 1.63 -7.54 30.38
CA THR A 79 2.20 -6.24 30.03
C THR A 79 3.54 -6.36 29.30
N VAL A 80 4.46 -7.20 29.80
CA VAL A 80 5.77 -7.42 29.16
C VAL A 80 5.63 -8.03 27.76
N LYS A 81 4.77 -9.04 27.62
CA LYS A 81 4.48 -9.64 26.30
C LYS A 81 3.87 -8.63 25.33
N LEU A 82 2.97 -7.78 25.81
CA LEU A 82 2.30 -6.80 24.98
C LEU A 82 3.26 -5.69 24.51
N TYR A 83 4.22 -5.28 25.35
CA TYR A 83 5.32 -4.40 24.93
C TYR A 83 6.21 -5.05 23.87
N ALA A 84 6.54 -6.34 24.01
CA ALA A 84 7.32 -7.05 22.99
C ALA A 84 6.59 -7.12 21.64
N ILE A 85 5.26 -7.34 21.66
CA ILE A 85 4.44 -7.27 20.44
C ILE A 85 4.42 -5.84 19.88
N LEU A 86 4.26 -4.83 20.74
CA LEU A 86 4.24 -3.41 20.33
C LEU A 86 5.54 -3.01 19.62
N GLU A 87 6.70 -3.42 20.15
CA GLU A 87 8.02 -3.20 19.53
C GLU A 87 8.12 -3.90 18.17
N ALA A 88 7.69 -5.16 18.09
CA ALA A 88 7.66 -5.91 16.84
C ALA A 88 6.69 -5.32 15.80
N VAL A 89 5.59 -4.70 16.23
CA VAL A 89 4.66 -3.97 15.37
C VAL A 89 5.27 -2.65 14.91
N ALA A 90 5.99 -1.92 15.78
CA ALA A 90 6.68 -0.69 15.41
C ALA A 90 7.74 -0.93 14.34
N ASP A 91 8.54 -1.99 14.49
CA ASP A 91 9.51 -2.42 13.48
C ASP A 91 8.85 -2.72 12.13
N ARG A 92 7.70 -3.43 12.14
CA ARG A 92 6.93 -3.69 10.92
C ARG A 92 6.39 -2.42 10.25
N VAL A 93 6.00 -1.40 11.03
CA VAL A 93 5.59 -0.11 10.49
C VAL A 93 6.73 0.53 9.70
N GLU A 94 7.94 0.55 10.26
CA GLU A 94 9.11 1.12 9.59
C GLU A 94 9.52 0.28 8.37
N MET A 95 9.52 -1.04 8.52
CA MET A 95 9.82 -1.98 7.44
C MET A 95 8.88 -1.80 6.25
N HIS A 96 7.56 -1.84 6.44
CA HIS A 96 6.59 -1.65 5.35
C HIS A 96 6.69 -0.26 4.74
N LYS A 97 6.95 0.79 5.54
CA LYS A 97 7.17 2.14 5.02
C LYS A 97 8.38 2.18 4.08
N ASN A 98 9.52 1.66 4.54
CA ASN A 98 10.77 1.64 3.76
C ASN A 98 10.63 0.81 2.49
N VAL A 99 10.00 -0.37 2.56
CA VAL A 99 9.76 -1.23 1.39
C VAL A 99 8.79 -0.55 0.41
N GLY A 100 7.76 0.13 0.89
CA GLY A 100 6.85 0.92 0.05
C GLY A 100 7.57 2.03 -0.72
N GLU A 101 8.45 2.79 -0.06
CA GLU A 101 9.28 3.82 -0.68
C GLU A 101 10.26 3.24 -1.72
N GLN A 102 10.89 2.11 -1.40
CA GLN A 102 11.77 1.39 -2.35
C GLN A 102 11.02 0.98 -3.61
N ARG A 103 9.82 0.41 -3.47
CA ARG A 103 8.98 -0.03 -4.60
C ARG A 103 8.50 1.13 -5.46
N ASP A 104 8.16 2.27 -4.85
CA ASP A 104 7.81 3.49 -5.58
C ASP A 104 9.00 4.05 -6.38
N ASN A 105 10.20 4.03 -5.79
CA ASN A 105 11.44 4.41 -6.49
C ASN A 105 11.75 3.45 -7.64
N TRP A 106 11.57 2.14 -7.44
CA TRP A 106 11.73 1.15 -8.51
C TRP A 106 10.72 1.39 -9.64
N ASN A 107 9.47 1.73 -9.33
CA ASN A 107 8.47 2.05 -10.34
C ASN A 107 8.94 3.19 -11.25
N LYS A 108 9.40 4.29 -10.66
CA LYS A 108 9.89 5.47 -11.39
C LYS A 108 11.12 5.14 -12.23
N LEU A 109 12.13 4.52 -11.61
CA LEU A 109 13.37 4.16 -12.29
C LEU A 109 13.15 3.21 -13.47
N LEU A 110 12.34 2.16 -13.27
CA LEU A 110 12.03 1.20 -14.33
C LEU A 110 11.21 1.84 -15.45
N LEU A 111 10.20 2.64 -15.11
CA LEU A 111 9.39 3.36 -16.09
C LEU A 111 10.27 4.26 -16.97
N ASP A 112 11.05 5.15 -16.35
CA ASP A 112 11.88 6.12 -17.07
C ASP A 112 12.93 5.42 -17.93
N SER A 113 13.57 4.38 -17.38
CA SER A 113 14.58 3.61 -18.11
C SER A 113 13.99 2.87 -19.31
N ILE A 114 12.84 2.19 -19.14
CA ILE A 114 12.18 1.45 -20.21
C ILE A 114 11.69 2.40 -21.29
N ASN A 115 11.05 3.51 -20.92
CA ASN A 115 10.61 4.53 -21.88
C ASN A 115 11.78 5.11 -22.67
N MET A 116 12.90 5.41 -22.01
CA MET A 116 14.10 5.89 -22.69
C MET A 116 14.69 4.86 -23.64
N ILE A 117 14.70 3.57 -23.27
CA ILE A 117 15.13 2.48 -24.16
C ILE A 117 14.23 2.41 -25.40
N ILE A 118 12.91 2.44 -25.21
CA ILE A 118 11.92 2.38 -26.30
C ILE A 118 12.06 3.58 -27.23
N LEU A 119 12.15 4.80 -26.69
CA LEU A 119 12.28 6.03 -27.48
C LEU A 119 13.63 6.11 -28.21
N THR A 120 14.70 5.63 -27.58
CA THR A 120 16.02 5.53 -28.22
C THR A 120 15.98 4.52 -29.37
N ALA A 121 15.36 3.37 -29.16
CA ALA A 121 15.17 2.35 -30.19
C ALA A 121 14.33 2.87 -31.36
N ALA A 122 13.24 3.60 -31.08
CA ALA A 122 12.41 4.23 -32.10
C ALA A 122 13.21 5.26 -32.91
N THR A 123 14.00 6.10 -32.24
CA THR A 123 14.87 7.08 -32.90
C THR A 123 15.90 6.40 -33.81
N MET A 124 16.59 5.36 -33.30
CA MET A 124 17.56 4.59 -34.09
C MET A 124 16.90 3.91 -35.31
N ALA A 125 15.70 3.34 -35.14
CA ALA A 125 14.94 2.76 -36.25
C ALA A 125 14.56 3.82 -37.30
N GLY A 126 14.09 4.99 -36.87
CA GLY A 126 13.77 6.12 -37.74
C GLY A 126 14.97 6.64 -38.52
N VAL A 127 16.10 6.84 -37.86
CA VAL A 127 17.35 7.28 -38.51
C VAL A 127 17.85 6.25 -39.52
N SER A 128 17.77 4.96 -39.19
CA SER A 128 18.20 3.87 -40.08
C SER A 128 17.34 3.71 -41.34
N ALA A 129 16.17 4.36 -41.40
CA ALA A 129 15.32 4.40 -42.59
C ALA A 129 15.87 5.34 -43.68
N GLY A 130 16.55 6.42 -43.28
CA GLY A 130 17.13 7.42 -44.19
C GLY A 130 18.57 7.12 -44.62
N ALA A 131 19.29 6.30 -43.86
CA ALA A 131 20.63 5.83 -44.20
C ALA A 131 20.79 4.37 -43.73
N PRO A 132 21.21 3.43 -44.60
CA PRO A 132 21.28 2.00 -44.28
C PRO A 132 22.45 1.70 -43.34
N LEU A 133 22.28 2.04 -42.07
CA LEU A 133 23.23 1.81 -40.98
C LEU A 133 22.83 0.52 -40.27
N LEU A 134 23.42 -0.60 -40.70
CA LEU A 134 23.16 -1.93 -40.13
C LEU A 134 23.35 -1.97 -38.60
N ALA A 135 24.30 -1.19 -38.07
CA ALA A 135 24.52 -1.04 -36.63
C ALA A 135 23.32 -0.43 -35.90
N LEU A 136 22.69 0.61 -36.45
CA LEU A 136 21.52 1.25 -35.83
C LEU A 136 20.31 0.32 -35.86
N LYS A 137 20.10 -0.38 -36.97
CA LYS A 137 19.03 -1.39 -37.12
C LYS A 137 19.14 -2.51 -36.07
N LEU A 138 20.34 -3.09 -35.93
CA LEU A 138 20.57 -4.14 -34.94
C LEU A 138 20.40 -3.60 -33.51
N SER A 139 20.87 -2.38 -33.26
CA SER A 139 20.74 -1.73 -31.94
C SER A 139 19.29 -1.45 -31.58
N SER A 140 18.49 -0.89 -32.50
CA SER A 140 17.07 -0.63 -32.26
C SER A 140 16.28 -1.92 -32.04
N THR A 141 16.56 -2.98 -32.80
CA THR A 141 15.91 -4.28 -32.59
C THR A 141 16.26 -4.84 -31.22
N LEU A 142 17.55 -4.83 -30.84
CA LEU A 142 18.00 -5.30 -29.54
C LEU A 142 17.35 -4.52 -28.39
N LEU A 143 17.30 -3.19 -28.49
CA LEU A 143 16.72 -2.32 -27.47
C LEU A 143 15.20 -2.55 -27.33
N PHE A 144 14.45 -2.67 -28.43
CA PHE A 144 13.02 -3.02 -28.35
C PHE A 144 12.79 -4.41 -27.78
N SER A 145 13.61 -5.41 -28.13
CA SER A 145 13.53 -6.75 -27.53
C SER A 145 13.84 -6.71 -26.03
N ALA A 146 14.86 -5.96 -25.62
CA ALA A 146 15.20 -5.76 -24.21
C ALA A 146 14.06 -5.07 -23.45
N ALA A 147 13.51 -3.99 -23.99
CA ALA A 147 12.35 -3.29 -23.41
C ALA A 147 11.13 -4.21 -23.29
N THR A 148 10.88 -5.08 -24.28
CA THR A 148 9.81 -6.07 -24.22
C THR A 148 9.98 -7.01 -23.02
N GLY A 149 11.18 -7.56 -22.83
CA GLY A 149 11.48 -8.42 -21.69
C GLY A 149 11.36 -7.69 -20.36
N MET A 150 11.87 -6.45 -20.28
CA MET A 150 11.77 -5.62 -19.08
C MET A 150 10.32 -5.27 -18.73
N LEU A 151 9.48 -4.94 -19.72
CA LEU A 151 8.05 -4.68 -19.50
C LEU A 151 7.33 -5.93 -19.01
N LEU A 152 7.64 -7.12 -19.53
CA LEU A 152 7.05 -8.37 -19.01
C LEU A 152 7.39 -8.58 -17.53
N ILE A 153 8.64 -8.30 -17.13
CA ILE A 153 9.06 -8.39 -15.72
C ILE A 153 8.40 -7.30 -14.87
N MET A 154 8.40 -6.05 -15.35
CA MET A 154 7.76 -4.92 -14.68
C MET A 154 6.25 -5.14 -14.52
N ASN A 155 5.60 -5.78 -15.50
CA ASN A 155 4.20 -6.16 -15.45
C ASN A 155 3.97 -7.39 -14.57
N LYS A 156 4.97 -8.23 -14.31
CA LYS A 156 4.84 -9.30 -13.31
C LYS A 156 4.98 -8.76 -11.89
N ILE A 157 5.90 -7.83 -11.66
CA ILE A 157 6.17 -7.27 -10.33
C ILE A 157 5.14 -6.18 -9.98
N GLN A 158 4.81 -5.30 -10.93
CA GLN A 158 4.01 -4.07 -10.75
C GLN A 158 4.40 -3.26 -9.50
N PRO A 159 5.58 -2.60 -9.52
CA PRO A 159 6.11 -1.93 -8.34
C PRO A 159 5.17 -0.88 -7.74
N SER A 160 4.38 -0.16 -8.55
CA SER A 160 3.40 0.82 -8.07
C SER A 160 2.26 0.20 -7.24
N GLN A 161 1.71 -0.94 -7.67
CA GLN A 161 0.66 -1.65 -6.93
C GLN A 161 1.22 -2.21 -5.63
N LEU A 162 2.38 -2.86 -5.72
CA LEU A 162 3.10 -3.39 -4.56
C LEU A 162 3.46 -2.29 -3.56
N ALA A 163 3.81 -1.09 -4.01
CA ALA A 163 4.08 0.04 -3.12
C ALA A 163 2.82 0.44 -2.33
N GLU A 164 1.66 0.47 -2.99
CA GLU A 164 0.39 0.79 -2.35
C GLU A 164 -0.04 -0.24 -1.32
N GLU A 165 0.15 -1.53 -1.62
CA GLU A 165 -0.06 -2.59 -0.65
C GLU A 165 0.79 -2.39 0.62
N GLN A 166 2.05 -1.94 0.47
CA GLN A 166 2.90 -1.66 1.63
C GLN A 166 2.48 -0.39 2.39
N ARG A 167 1.97 0.64 1.70
CA ARG A 167 1.39 1.82 2.36
C ARG A 167 0.17 1.42 3.20
N ASN A 168 -0.68 0.54 2.66
CA ASN A 168 -1.81 0.03 3.40
C ASN A 168 -1.40 -0.84 4.59
N ALA A 169 -0.41 -1.73 4.42
CA ALA A 169 0.19 -2.49 5.53
C ALA A 169 0.72 -1.57 6.63
N THR A 170 1.49 -0.53 6.27
CA THR A 170 2.00 0.49 7.18
C THR A 170 0.87 1.14 7.98
N ARG A 171 -0.24 1.49 7.33
CA ARG A 171 -1.41 2.09 7.97
C ARG A 171 -2.05 1.14 8.98
N LEU A 172 -2.25 -0.13 8.60
CA LEU A 172 -2.87 -1.13 9.47
C LEU A 172 -1.99 -1.49 10.67
N PHE A 173 -0.67 -1.63 10.48
CA PHE A 173 0.25 -1.82 11.61
C PHE A 173 0.31 -0.59 12.52
N LYS A 174 0.24 0.64 11.99
CA LYS A 174 0.11 1.85 12.81
C LYS A 174 -1.19 1.86 13.62
N GLN A 175 -2.29 1.38 13.03
CA GLN A 175 -3.55 1.25 13.74
C GLN A 175 -3.44 0.23 14.87
N LEU A 176 -2.85 -0.94 14.61
CA LEU A 176 -2.61 -1.97 15.63
C LEU A 176 -1.69 -1.47 16.75
N TYR A 177 -0.62 -0.76 16.39
CA TYR A 177 0.29 -0.10 17.34
C TYR A 177 -0.48 0.84 18.28
N ARG A 178 -1.32 1.71 17.71
CA ARG A 178 -2.16 2.65 18.49
C ARG A 178 -3.17 1.91 19.37
N GLN A 179 -3.79 0.83 18.88
CA GLN A 179 -4.72 0.02 19.66
C GLN A 179 -4.01 -0.59 20.88
N ILE A 180 -2.82 -1.17 20.69
CA ILE A 180 -2.04 -1.76 21.78
C ILE A 180 -1.62 -0.68 22.80
N GLN A 181 -1.17 0.49 22.34
CA GLN A 181 -0.85 1.62 23.23
C GLN A 181 -2.05 2.08 24.05
N THR A 182 -3.22 2.20 23.43
CA THR A 182 -4.46 2.56 24.13
C THR A 182 -4.82 1.50 25.17
N THR A 183 -4.70 0.22 24.86
CA THR A 183 -4.94 -0.86 25.83
C THR A 183 -3.99 -0.75 27.03
N LEU A 184 -2.70 -0.51 26.80
CA LEU A 184 -1.69 -0.32 27.84
C LEU A 184 -1.95 0.92 28.71
N ALA A 185 -2.52 1.99 28.13
CA ALA A 185 -2.78 3.24 28.84
C ALA A 185 -4.08 3.22 29.66
N LEU A 186 -5.10 2.48 29.21
CA LEU A 186 -6.42 2.49 29.84
C LEU A 186 -6.61 1.45 30.94
N ARG A 187 -5.91 0.30 30.85
CA ARG A 187 -6.09 -0.80 31.80
C ARG A 187 -4.86 -1.71 31.89
N ASP A 188 -4.83 -2.55 32.92
CA ASP A 188 -3.87 -3.66 32.99
C ASP A 188 -4.18 -4.70 31.90
N PRO A 189 -3.21 -5.02 31.02
CA PRO A 189 -3.41 -5.99 29.95
C PRO A 189 -3.69 -7.40 30.48
N THR A 190 -4.58 -8.11 29.78
CA THR A 190 -4.89 -9.52 30.03
C THR A 190 -4.17 -10.43 29.04
N GLU A 191 -4.08 -11.73 29.32
CA GLU A 191 -3.55 -12.70 28.33
C GLU A 191 -4.42 -12.79 27.06
N LEU A 192 -5.70 -12.38 27.12
CA LEU A 192 -6.56 -12.24 25.93
C LEU A 192 -6.11 -11.08 25.04
N ASP A 193 -5.72 -9.94 25.62
CA ASP A 193 -5.19 -8.80 24.86
C ASP A 193 -3.89 -9.17 24.14
N VAL A 194 -3.03 -9.93 24.81
CA VAL A 194 -1.79 -10.45 24.21
C VAL A 194 -2.09 -11.38 23.04
N LYS A 195 -3.06 -12.29 23.21
CA LYS A 195 -3.46 -13.22 22.16
C LYS A 195 -4.07 -12.50 20.97
N ASP A 196 -4.99 -11.55 21.19
CA ASP A 196 -5.61 -10.74 20.15
C ASP A 196 -4.57 -9.92 19.37
N ALA A 197 -3.66 -9.23 20.08
CA ALA A 197 -2.58 -8.46 19.45
C ALA A 197 -1.65 -9.35 18.61
N MET A 198 -1.32 -10.55 19.11
CA MET A 198 -0.51 -11.53 18.38
C MET A 198 -1.25 -12.03 17.13
N GLU A 199 -2.51 -12.43 17.25
CA GLU A 199 -3.32 -12.92 16.12
C GLU A 199 -3.49 -11.85 15.03
N LYS A 200 -3.76 -10.59 15.42
CA LYS A 200 -3.82 -9.47 14.50
C LYS A 200 -2.49 -9.18 13.81
N THR A 201 -1.38 -9.26 14.54
CA THR A 201 -0.04 -9.10 13.96
C THR A 201 0.23 -10.16 12.89
N LEU A 202 -0.04 -11.43 13.22
CA LEU A 202 0.16 -12.54 12.29
C LEU A 202 -0.81 -12.51 11.10
N ALA A 203 -2.06 -12.06 11.32
CA ALA A 203 -3.03 -11.88 10.25
C ALA A 203 -2.56 -10.82 9.25
N LEU A 204 -2.02 -9.69 9.73
CA LEU A 204 -1.45 -8.65 8.88
C LEU A 204 -0.19 -9.14 8.14
N ASP A 205 0.71 -9.86 8.81
CA ASP A 205 1.89 -10.45 8.18
C ASP A 205 1.51 -11.40 7.03
N LYS A 206 0.44 -12.18 7.22
CA LYS A 206 -0.10 -13.07 6.19
C LYS A 206 -0.80 -12.33 5.06
N ALA A 207 -1.51 -11.23 5.37
CA ALA A 207 -2.21 -10.42 4.40
C ALA A 207 -1.26 -9.58 3.52
N TYR A 208 -0.08 -9.22 4.03
CA TYR A 208 0.89 -8.38 3.32
C TYR A 208 2.28 -9.03 3.25
N PRO A 209 2.42 -10.14 2.49
CA PRO A 209 3.71 -10.81 2.34
C PRO A 209 4.73 -9.90 1.64
N LEU A 210 5.96 -9.92 2.14
CA LEU A 210 7.09 -9.18 1.56
C LEU A 210 7.70 -9.79 0.28
N PRO A 211 7.75 -11.13 0.09
CA PRO A 211 8.38 -11.72 -1.08
C PRO A 211 7.78 -11.28 -2.41
N LEU A 212 8.64 -10.91 -3.36
CA LEU A 212 8.27 -10.41 -4.70
C LEU A 212 7.88 -11.51 -5.69
N LEU A 213 8.30 -12.76 -5.45
CA LEU A 213 8.11 -13.92 -6.32
C LEU A 213 7.83 -15.16 -5.44
N GLY A 214 6.61 -15.69 -5.49
CA GLY A 214 6.18 -16.84 -4.68
C GLY A 214 4.71 -16.74 -4.27
N SER A 215 4.45 -16.31 -3.03
CA SER A 215 3.12 -16.12 -2.44
C SER A 215 2.60 -14.68 -2.61
N MET A 216 2.73 -14.10 -3.80
CA MET A 216 2.24 -12.75 -4.05
C MET A 216 0.71 -12.77 -4.13
N ILE A 217 0.07 -11.72 -3.62
CA ILE A 217 -1.36 -11.49 -3.87
C ILE A 217 -1.56 -11.51 -5.38
N GLU A 218 -2.63 -12.17 -5.84
CA GLU A 218 -2.91 -12.29 -7.25
C GLU A 218 -3.14 -10.90 -7.85
N LYS A 219 -2.15 -10.40 -8.62
CA LYS A 219 -2.17 -9.07 -9.23
C LYS A 219 -3.39 -8.84 -10.14
N PHE A 220 -3.82 -9.89 -10.83
CA PHE A 220 -4.88 -9.84 -11.82
C PHE A 220 -5.95 -10.89 -11.49
N PRO A 221 -6.67 -10.72 -10.38
CA PRO A 221 -7.67 -11.70 -10.01
C PRO A 221 -8.72 -11.77 -11.12
N GLU A 222 -9.31 -12.94 -11.33
CA GLU A 222 -10.36 -13.12 -12.33
C GLU A 222 -11.54 -12.19 -12.03
N LYS A 223 -11.82 -11.99 -10.74
CA LYS A 223 -12.86 -11.10 -10.21
C LYS A 223 -12.23 -10.04 -9.31
N PHE A 224 -12.68 -8.81 -9.46
CA PHE A 224 -12.37 -7.76 -8.48
C PHE A 224 -13.14 -8.06 -7.19
N GLU A 225 -12.43 -8.14 -6.07
CA GLU A 225 -13.00 -8.45 -4.75
C GLU A 225 -12.54 -7.46 -3.69
N PRO A 226 -13.37 -7.11 -2.71
CA PRO A 226 -12.99 -6.24 -1.60
C PRO A 226 -11.76 -6.74 -0.83
N ALA A 227 -10.98 -5.83 -0.26
CA ALA A 227 -9.86 -6.21 0.59
C ALA A 227 -10.35 -6.81 1.92
N VAL A 228 -9.75 -7.94 2.33
CA VAL A 228 -10.05 -8.62 3.60
C VAL A 228 -8.78 -8.60 4.47
N TRP A 229 -8.81 -7.81 5.55
CA TRP A 229 -7.63 -7.59 6.41
C TRP A 229 -7.65 -8.39 7.71
N TRP A 230 -8.84 -8.74 8.18
CA TRP A 230 -9.03 -9.36 9.48
C TRP A 230 -9.71 -10.72 9.28
N PRO A 231 -9.32 -11.75 10.06
CA PRO A 231 -10.06 -13.00 10.06
C PRO A 231 -11.50 -12.73 10.49
N LYS A 232 -12.47 -13.38 9.84
CA LYS A 232 -13.86 -13.31 10.27
C LYS A 232 -13.92 -13.80 11.71
N SER A 233 -14.44 -12.97 12.61
CA SER A 233 -14.60 -13.36 14.01
C SER A 233 -15.52 -14.59 14.06
N ASN A 234 -15.03 -15.70 14.61
CA ASN A 234 -15.79 -16.95 14.75
C ASN A 234 -16.93 -16.83 15.79
N GLU A 235 -17.19 -15.64 16.33
CA GLU A 235 -18.28 -15.38 17.27
C GLU A 235 -19.67 -15.62 16.66
N THR A 236 -19.76 -15.82 15.34
CA THR A 236 -21.02 -16.16 14.63
C THR A 236 -21.57 -17.56 14.92
N GLN A 237 -20.88 -18.43 15.67
CA GLN A 237 -21.39 -19.80 15.95
C GLN A 237 -22.32 -19.91 17.17
N GLY A 238 -22.54 -18.84 17.92
CA GLY A 238 -23.49 -18.82 19.04
C GLY A 238 -24.88 -18.33 18.65
N ARG A 239 -25.59 -18.97 17.72
CA ARG A 239 -27.00 -18.61 17.39
C ARG A 239 -27.90 -18.79 18.62
N LYS A 240 -28.09 -17.72 19.40
CA LYS A 240 -29.21 -17.56 20.33
C LYS A 240 -30.09 -16.45 19.79
N GLN A 241 -31.34 -16.81 19.48
CA GLN A 241 -32.40 -15.88 19.10
C GLN A 241 -32.48 -14.74 20.15
N PRO A 242 -32.52 -13.47 19.74
CA PRO A 242 -32.65 -12.36 20.67
C PRO A 242 -34.03 -12.46 21.36
N LYS A 243 -34.05 -12.49 22.70
CA LYS A 243 -35.27 -12.25 23.45
C LYS A 243 -35.62 -10.78 23.30
N LYS A 244 -36.74 -10.46 22.64
CA LYS A 244 -37.33 -9.11 22.69
C LYS A 244 -37.65 -8.76 24.14
N VAL A 245 -36.80 -7.95 24.76
CA VAL A 245 -37.06 -7.33 26.05
C VAL A 245 -37.07 -5.83 25.80
N THR A 246 -38.26 -5.24 25.87
CA THR A 246 -38.53 -3.81 25.84
C THR A 246 -38.03 -3.17 27.13
N THR A 247 -36.71 -3.01 27.27
CA THR A 247 -36.14 -2.18 28.33
C THR A 247 -35.09 -1.29 27.71
N GLN A 248 -35.39 0.00 27.69
CA GLN A 248 -34.50 1.06 27.26
C GLN A 248 -33.21 0.96 28.09
N GLY A 249 -32.12 0.52 27.46
CA GLY A 249 -30.84 0.35 28.12
C GLY A 249 -30.32 1.72 28.57
N LYS A 250 -29.72 1.79 29.76
CA LYS A 250 -29.07 3.02 30.27
C LYS A 250 -27.83 3.45 29.46
N ASN A 251 -27.54 2.76 28.36
CA ASN A 251 -26.35 2.84 27.51
C ASN A 251 -26.62 3.48 26.14
N GLY A 252 -27.77 4.14 25.97
CA GLY A 252 -28.13 4.86 24.75
C GLY A 252 -28.53 3.97 23.57
N TRP A 253 -28.77 2.68 23.80
CA TRP A 253 -29.25 1.75 22.78
C TRP A 253 -30.78 1.84 22.61
N SER A 254 -31.27 1.96 21.38
CA SER A 254 -32.71 2.00 21.05
C SER A 254 -33.04 1.19 19.78
N GLU A 255 -34.31 0.80 19.62
CA GLU A 255 -34.80 0.16 18.39
C GLU A 255 -34.67 1.11 17.20
N ASP A 256 -34.95 2.41 17.41
CA ASP A 256 -34.75 3.46 16.41
C ASP A 256 -33.29 3.51 15.91
N LEU A 257 -32.30 3.38 16.81
CA LEU A 257 -30.88 3.34 16.43
C LEU A 257 -30.57 2.10 15.59
N GLU A 258 -31.13 0.94 15.92
CA GLU A 258 -30.95 -0.28 15.11
C GLU A 258 -31.52 -0.12 13.70
N GLU A 259 -32.72 0.48 13.58
CA GLU A 259 -33.34 0.77 12.29
C GLU A 259 -32.53 1.79 11.49
N GLU A 260 -32.10 2.90 12.12
CA GLU A 260 -31.25 3.91 11.49
C GLU A 260 -29.94 3.30 10.96
N MET A 261 -29.32 2.38 11.71
CA MET A 261 -28.08 1.71 11.28
C MET A 261 -28.30 0.69 10.17
N ARG A 262 -29.47 0.05 10.10
CA ARG A 262 -29.86 -0.81 8.95
C ARG A 262 -30.02 0.01 7.68
N GLU A 263 -30.67 1.17 7.78
CA GLU A 263 -30.78 2.11 6.66
C GLU A 263 -29.41 2.58 6.20
N VAL A 264 -28.50 2.92 7.13
CA VAL A 264 -27.10 3.26 6.78
C VAL A 264 -26.39 2.12 6.05
N ILE A 265 -26.57 0.86 6.48
CA ILE A 265 -26.03 -0.31 5.76
C ILE A 265 -26.57 -0.37 4.33
N GLU A 266 -27.86 -0.12 4.11
CA GLU A 266 -28.42 -0.14 2.77
C GLU A 266 -27.78 0.90 1.85
N VAL A 267 -27.57 2.13 2.35
CA VAL A 267 -26.87 3.17 1.61
C VAL A 267 -25.44 2.74 1.29
N ILE A 268 -24.70 2.23 2.29
CA ILE A 268 -23.33 1.73 2.11
C ILE A 268 -23.29 0.66 1.00
N LYS A 269 -24.22 -0.29 0.99
CA LYS A 269 -24.28 -1.35 -0.02
C LYS A 269 -24.55 -0.80 -1.41
N LYS A 270 -25.67 -0.07 -1.55
CA LYS A 270 -26.21 0.35 -2.84
C LYS A 270 -25.42 1.49 -3.49
N LYS A 271 -24.77 2.33 -2.68
CA LYS A 271 -24.01 3.50 -3.18
C LYS A 271 -22.52 3.28 -3.12
N ASP A 272 -21.98 3.16 -1.92
CA ASP A 272 -20.53 3.13 -1.75
C ASP A 272 -19.93 1.82 -2.28
N SER A 273 -20.33 0.67 -1.74
CA SER A 273 -19.78 -0.64 -2.11
C SER A 273 -19.98 -0.98 -3.59
N GLU A 274 -21.19 -0.80 -4.12
CA GLU A 274 -21.48 -1.07 -5.54
C GLU A 274 -20.66 -0.18 -6.49
N ASP A 275 -20.53 1.12 -6.19
CA ASP A 275 -19.78 2.01 -7.06
C ASP A 275 -18.27 1.72 -7.02
N TYR A 276 -17.71 1.47 -5.84
CA TYR A 276 -16.30 1.08 -5.70
C TYR A 276 -15.99 -0.27 -6.34
N MET A 277 -16.91 -1.23 -6.28
CA MET A 277 -16.78 -2.51 -7.01
C MET A 277 -16.82 -2.31 -8.52
N ARG A 278 -17.71 -1.42 -9.01
CA ARG A 278 -17.82 -1.08 -10.43
C ARG A 278 -16.56 -0.39 -10.95
N LEU A 279 -16.10 0.66 -10.26
CA LEU A 279 -14.91 1.43 -10.60
C LEU A 279 -13.65 0.56 -10.50
N GLY A 280 -13.54 -0.24 -9.46
CA GLY A 280 -12.46 -1.22 -9.27
C GLY A 280 -12.36 -2.23 -10.40
N ASN A 281 -13.49 -2.81 -10.83
CA ASN A 281 -13.52 -3.74 -11.95
C ASN A 281 -13.16 -3.07 -13.29
N LEU A 282 -13.60 -1.82 -13.51
CA LEU A 282 -13.21 -1.04 -14.69
C LEU A 282 -11.70 -0.78 -14.71
N ALA A 283 -11.15 -0.28 -13.60
CA ALA A 283 -9.72 -0.03 -13.45
C ALA A 283 -8.90 -1.31 -13.64
N LEU A 284 -9.36 -2.44 -13.10
CA LEU A 284 -8.72 -3.75 -13.27
C LEU A 284 -8.68 -4.18 -14.73
N LYS A 285 -9.77 -4.01 -15.49
CA LYS A 285 -9.81 -4.30 -16.93
C LYS A 285 -8.83 -3.43 -17.71
N VAL A 286 -8.78 -2.14 -17.40
CA VAL A 286 -7.82 -1.21 -18.01
C VAL A 286 -6.38 -1.63 -17.69
N ASN A 287 -6.06 -1.92 -16.43
CA ASN A 287 -4.74 -2.40 -16.01
C ASN A 287 -4.32 -3.67 -16.77
N LYS A 288 -5.24 -4.64 -16.94
CA LYS A 288 -4.98 -5.88 -17.72
C LYS A 288 -4.67 -5.58 -19.18
N ILE A 289 -5.45 -4.70 -19.83
CA ILE A 289 -5.25 -4.35 -21.25
C ILE A 289 -3.89 -3.68 -21.44
N LEU A 290 -3.55 -2.70 -20.59
CA LEU A 290 -2.28 -1.97 -20.67
C LEU A 290 -1.08 -2.90 -20.46
N ALA A 291 -1.16 -3.79 -19.47
CA ALA A 291 -0.10 -4.74 -19.14
C ALA A 291 0.22 -5.73 -20.27
N ILE A 292 -0.72 -5.95 -21.19
CA ILE A 292 -0.51 -6.76 -22.39
C ILE A 292 -0.04 -5.88 -23.56
N SER A 293 -0.63 -4.69 -23.69
CA SER A 293 -0.41 -3.79 -24.81
C SER A 293 1.02 -3.27 -24.87
N GLY A 294 1.63 -2.89 -23.74
CA GLY A 294 3.01 -2.40 -23.69
C GLY A 294 4.02 -3.38 -24.29
N PRO A 295 4.16 -4.60 -23.73
CA PRO A 295 5.04 -5.64 -24.27
C PRO A 295 4.71 -6.03 -25.72
N LEU A 296 3.43 -6.09 -26.08
CA LEU A 296 3.02 -6.45 -27.45
C LEU A 296 3.49 -5.39 -28.46
N LEU A 297 3.28 -4.11 -28.15
CA LEU A 297 3.68 -2.99 -29.01
C LEU A 297 5.21 -2.89 -29.14
N THR A 298 5.97 -3.10 -28.05
CA THR A 298 7.44 -3.16 -28.14
C THR A 298 7.92 -4.36 -28.94
N GLY A 299 7.23 -5.50 -28.86
CA GLY A 299 7.53 -6.69 -29.67
C GLY A 299 7.30 -6.44 -31.16
N ILE A 300 6.19 -5.79 -31.51
CA ILE A 300 5.90 -5.34 -32.88
C ILE A 300 6.97 -4.34 -33.35
N ALA A 301 7.38 -3.41 -32.49
CA ALA A 301 8.43 -2.45 -32.80
C ALA A 301 9.79 -3.14 -33.06
N ALA A 302 10.13 -4.17 -32.28
CA ALA A 302 11.33 -4.98 -32.50
C ALA A 302 11.31 -5.70 -33.85
N ALA A 303 10.16 -6.31 -34.21
CA ALA A 303 9.97 -6.96 -35.50
C ALA A 303 10.08 -5.94 -36.65
N GLY A 304 9.36 -4.81 -36.57
CA GLY A 304 9.44 -3.73 -37.55
C GLY A 304 10.87 -3.22 -37.73
N SER A 305 11.58 -3.02 -36.62
CA SER A 305 12.99 -2.63 -36.59
C SER A 305 13.89 -3.64 -37.33
N ALA A 306 13.66 -4.94 -37.14
CA ALA A 306 14.43 -5.99 -37.79
C ALA A 306 14.28 -6.02 -39.32
N PHE A 307 13.22 -5.40 -39.86
CA PHE A 307 12.97 -5.29 -41.29
C PHE A 307 13.20 -3.88 -41.86
N VAL A 308 13.71 -2.93 -41.05
CA VAL A 308 14.11 -1.61 -41.58
C VAL A 308 15.16 -1.78 -42.67
N GLY A 309 14.97 -1.03 -43.78
CA GLY A 309 15.76 -1.17 -45.01
C GLY A 309 15.17 -2.12 -46.06
N HIS A 310 14.12 -2.89 -45.75
CA HIS A 310 13.40 -3.73 -46.71
C HIS A 310 12.04 -3.15 -47.17
N GLY A 311 11.75 -1.90 -46.80
CA GLY A 311 10.56 -1.15 -47.23
C GLY A 311 10.25 0.02 -46.30
N SER A 312 9.65 1.09 -46.83
CA SER A 312 9.31 2.32 -46.07
C SER A 312 8.42 2.05 -44.85
N TRP A 313 7.53 1.05 -44.95
CA TRP A 313 6.59 0.68 -43.90
C TRP A 313 7.23 0.09 -42.65
N ALA A 314 8.36 -0.63 -42.76
CA ALA A 314 8.98 -1.28 -41.60
C ALA A 314 9.49 -0.28 -40.55
N ALA A 315 10.06 0.84 -41.01
CA ALA A 315 10.48 1.92 -40.14
C ALA A 315 9.30 2.67 -39.51
N ILE A 316 8.23 2.91 -40.29
CA ILE A 316 7.00 3.51 -39.77
C ILE A 316 6.41 2.64 -38.67
N VAL A 317 6.32 1.32 -38.87
CA VAL A 317 5.84 0.37 -37.85
C VAL A 317 6.71 0.40 -36.61
N ALA A 318 8.04 0.35 -36.75
CA ALA A 318 8.96 0.38 -35.62
C ALA A 318 8.80 1.66 -34.78
N VAL A 319 8.76 2.83 -35.44
CA VAL A 319 8.64 4.14 -34.78
C VAL A 319 7.27 4.30 -34.13
N THR A 320 6.19 4.00 -34.87
CA THR A 320 4.81 4.19 -34.37
C THR A 320 4.48 3.22 -33.23
N ALA A 321 4.81 1.94 -33.37
CA ALA A 321 4.60 0.96 -32.31
C ALA A 321 5.48 1.26 -31.09
N GLY A 322 6.74 1.68 -31.29
CA GLY A 322 7.62 2.10 -30.20
C GLY A 322 7.08 3.33 -29.46
N ALA A 323 6.65 4.37 -30.17
CA ALA A 323 6.07 5.55 -29.56
C ALA A 323 4.79 5.21 -28.76
N LEU A 324 3.88 4.41 -29.34
CA LEU A 324 2.68 3.94 -28.65
C LEU A 324 3.00 3.06 -27.44
N ALA A 325 4.03 2.22 -27.51
CA ALA A 325 4.44 1.41 -26.37
C ALA A 325 4.90 2.29 -25.19
N SER A 326 5.64 3.37 -25.48
CA SER A 326 6.07 4.31 -24.44
C SER A 326 4.91 5.09 -23.83
N THR A 327 3.91 5.50 -24.62
CA THR A 327 2.72 6.16 -24.08
C THR A 327 1.87 5.21 -23.23
N VAL A 328 1.69 3.95 -23.66
CA VAL A 328 1.01 2.91 -22.88
C VAL A 328 1.74 2.63 -21.57
N SER A 329 3.07 2.48 -21.61
CA SER A 329 3.88 2.26 -20.41
C SER A 329 3.79 3.43 -19.42
N THR A 330 3.82 4.66 -19.93
CA THR A 330 3.63 5.88 -19.14
C THR A 330 2.24 5.94 -18.51
N PHE A 331 1.20 5.58 -19.24
CA PHE A 331 -0.16 5.57 -18.70
C PHE A 331 -0.34 4.47 -17.64
N GLU A 332 0.16 3.25 -17.89
CA GLU A 332 0.06 2.13 -16.95
C GLU A 332 0.82 2.38 -15.64
N HIS A 333 2.11 2.69 -15.74
CA HIS A 333 2.99 2.78 -14.57
C HIS A 333 3.15 4.19 -14.03
N GLY A 334 3.15 5.20 -14.90
CA GLY A 334 3.23 6.61 -14.52
C GLY A 334 1.89 7.15 -14.04
N GLY A 335 0.79 6.72 -14.66
CA GLY A 335 -0.57 6.95 -14.16
C GLY A 335 -0.94 6.07 -12.95
N GLN A 336 -0.05 5.16 -12.54
CA GLN A 336 -0.20 4.29 -11.38
C GLN A 336 -1.53 3.51 -11.37
N VAL A 337 -1.94 2.96 -12.52
CA VAL A 337 -3.26 2.30 -12.66
C VAL A 337 -3.42 1.14 -11.68
N GLY A 338 -2.34 0.41 -11.36
CA GLY A 338 -2.37 -0.63 -10.33
C GLY A 338 -2.63 -0.12 -8.91
N MET A 339 -2.08 1.05 -8.56
CA MET A 339 -2.36 1.71 -7.28
C MET A 339 -3.83 2.10 -7.18
N VAL A 340 -4.42 2.59 -8.27
CA VAL A 340 -5.85 2.92 -8.35
C VAL A 340 -6.73 1.68 -8.14
N VAL A 341 -6.35 0.53 -8.71
CA VAL A 341 -7.05 -0.74 -8.47
C VAL A 341 -7.03 -1.10 -6.98
N GLU A 342 -5.88 -1.04 -6.33
CA GLU A 342 -5.78 -1.33 -4.88
C GLU A 342 -6.49 -0.29 -4.02
N MET A 343 -6.51 0.98 -4.42
CA MET A 343 -7.28 2.02 -3.75
C MET A 343 -8.77 1.66 -3.73
N TYR A 344 -9.36 1.33 -4.88
CA TYR A 344 -10.75 0.88 -4.94
C TYR A 344 -10.99 -0.41 -4.15
N ARG A 345 -10.02 -1.33 -4.17
CA ARG A 345 -10.09 -2.59 -3.43
C ARG A 345 -10.15 -2.35 -1.93
N ASN A 346 -9.36 -1.38 -1.46
CA ASN A 346 -9.31 -0.95 -0.08
C ASN A 346 -10.59 -0.21 0.33
N CYS A 347 -11.14 0.67 -0.51
CA CYS A 347 -12.42 1.33 -0.24
C CYS A 347 -13.56 0.32 -0.14
N ALA A 348 -13.69 -0.60 -1.10
CA ALA A 348 -14.69 -1.66 -1.04
C ALA A 348 -14.54 -2.53 0.22
N GLY A 349 -13.31 -2.92 0.56
CA GLY A 349 -13.02 -3.69 1.78
C GLY A 349 -13.38 -2.93 3.07
N PHE A 350 -13.20 -1.61 3.08
CA PHE A 350 -13.56 -0.77 4.21
C PHE A 350 -15.07 -0.79 4.45
N PHE A 351 -15.86 -0.64 3.38
CA PHE A 351 -17.32 -0.68 3.47
C PHE A 351 -17.85 -2.06 3.84
N THR A 352 -17.26 -3.13 3.29
CA THR A 352 -17.59 -4.51 3.71
C THR A 352 -17.31 -4.72 5.19
N LEU A 353 -16.16 -4.27 5.69
CA LEU A 353 -15.83 -4.39 7.11
C LEU A 353 -16.77 -3.55 7.99
N LEU A 354 -17.11 -2.33 7.56
CA LEU A 354 -18.03 -1.46 8.29
C LEU A 354 -19.43 -2.07 8.36
N GLU A 355 -19.93 -2.62 7.24
CA GLU A 355 -21.18 -3.36 7.18
C GLU A 355 -21.18 -4.55 8.15
N GLU A 356 -20.20 -5.45 8.05
CA GLU A 356 -20.09 -6.63 8.91
C GLU A 356 -20.00 -6.22 10.40
N THR A 357 -19.33 -5.10 10.71
CA THR A 357 -19.24 -4.55 12.07
C THR A 357 -20.60 -4.04 12.56
N ILE A 358 -21.33 -3.29 11.73
CA ILE A 358 -22.66 -2.77 12.11
C ILE A 358 -23.63 -3.93 12.30
N GLU A 359 -23.66 -4.88 11.37
CA GLU A 359 -24.57 -6.02 11.41
C GLU A 359 -24.29 -6.92 12.63
N SER A 360 -23.02 -7.23 12.91
CA SER A 360 -22.66 -8.01 14.11
C SER A 360 -23.03 -7.28 15.41
N THR A 361 -22.82 -5.96 15.49
CA THR A 361 -23.19 -5.18 16.68
C THR A 361 -24.70 -5.15 16.90
N ILE A 362 -25.50 -5.04 15.82
CA ILE A 362 -26.97 -5.12 15.90
C ILE A 362 -27.46 -6.52 16.31
N GLN A 363 -26.74 -7.57 15.94
CA GLN A 363 -27.10 -8.96 16.26
C GLN A 363 -26.63 -9.41 17.66
N GLU A 364 -25.78 -8.64 18.35
CA GLU A 364 -25.16 -9.01 19.65
C GLU A 364 -26.20 -9.21 20.76
N GLY A 365 -26.51 -10.43 21.18
CA GLY A 365 -27.62 -10.67 22.13
C GLY A 365 -27.43 -10.09 23.54
N ASP A 366 -26.21 -9.68 23.90
CA ASP A 366 -25.88 -9.13 25.22
C ASP A 366 -26.04 -7.61 25.27
N LEU A 367 -27.20 -7.14 25.75
CA LEU A 367 -27.54 -5.71 25.83
C LEU A 367 -26.60 -4.91 26.74
N GLU A 368 -25.93 -5.54 27.72
CA GLU A 368 -24.98 -4.85 28.61
C GLU A 368 -23.64 -4.54 27.92
N LYS A 369 -23.30 -5.27 26.85
CA LYS A 369 -22.09 -5.03 26.04
C LYS A 369 -22.30 -3.99 24.94
N ARG A 370 -23.54 -3.59 24.68
CA ARG A 370 -23.87 -2.62 23.64
C ARG A 370 -23.78 -1.20 24.18
N GLU A 371 -22.89 -0.37 23.65
CA GLU A 371 -22.84 1.06 23.95
C GLU A 371 -23.34 1.84 22.73
N GLY A 372 -24.62 2.23 22.74
CA GLY A 372 -25.29 2.82 21.57
C GLY A 372 -24.69 4.15 21.12
N GLU A 373 -24.41 5.05 22.07
CA GLU A 373 -23.83 6.37 21.76
C GLU A 373 -22.41 6.25 21.17
N MET A 374 -21.57 5.39 21.77
CA MET A 374 -20.21 5.14 21.28
C MET A 374 -20.21 4.43 19.93
N PHE A 375 -21.15 3.52 19.72
CA PHE A 375 -21.33 2.83 18.44
C PHE A 375 -21.75 3.80 17.33
N GLU A 376 -22.78 4.61 17.56
CA GLU A 376 -23.24 5.64 16.62
C GLU A 376 -22.11 6.62 16.28
N MET A 377 -21.39 7.10 17.29
CA MET A 377 -20.23 7.97 17.11
C MET A 377 -19.13 7.32 16.28
N ASN A 378 -18.82 6.04 16.50
CA ASN A 378 -17.81 5.32 15.74
C ASN A 378 -18.20 5.18 14.27
N VAL A 379 -19.45 4.80 13.99
CA VAL A 379 -19.96 4.71 12.60
C VAL A 379 -19.96 6.08 11.92
N ALA A 380 -20.42 7.13 12.61
CA ALA A 380 -20.43 8.49 12.09
C ALA A 380 -19.03 8.96 11.72
N LEU A 381 -18.04 8.77 12.61
CA LEU A 381 -16.65 9.13 12.36
C LEU A 381 -16.03 8.34 11.21
N LYS A 382 -16.31 7.03 11.12
CA LYS A 382 -15.86 6.19 10.01
C LYS A 382 -16.44 6.62 8.66
N LEU A 383 -17.64 7.21 8.65
CA LEU A 383 -18.26 7.76 7.44
C LEU A 383 -17.94 9.24 7.22
N GLY A 384 -17.19 9.89 8.12
CA GLY A 384 -16.89 11.33 8.04
C GLY A 384 -18.12 12.22 8.25
N ARG A 385 -19.11 11.74 9.01
CA ARG A 385 -20.35 12.45 9.31
C ARG A 385 -20.41 12.87 10.78
N SER A 386 -21.12 13.96 11.06
CA SER A 386 -21.61 14.22 12.42
C SER A 386 -22.78 13.29 12.74
N LEU A 387 -23.08 13.10 14.03
CA LEU A 387 -24.22 12.27 14.47
C LEU A 387 -25.54 12.67 13.79
N SER A 388 -25.85 13.97 13.79
CA SER A 388 -27.06 14.49 13.11
C SER A 388 -27.12 14.15 11.62
N GLN A 389 -25.99 14.28 10.91
CA GLN A 389 -25.91 13.97 9.48
C GLN A 389 -26.02 12.46 9.19
N LEU A 390 -25.67 11.61 10.15
CA LEU A 390 -25.85 10.17 10.04
C LEU A 390 -27.33 9.80 10.20
N ARG A 391 -28.01 10.37 11.21
CA ARG A 391 -29.46 10.18 11.41
C ARG A 391 -30.27 10.74 10.25
N ASP A 392 -29.89 11.90 9.73
CA ASP A 392 -30.55 12.50 8.57
C ASP A 392 -30.38 11.64 7.30
N LEU A 393 -29.22 10.98 7.13
CA LEU A 393 -29.01 10.03 6.04
C LEU A 393 -29.95 8.82 6.17
N ALA A 394 -30.05 8.24 7.37
CA ALA A 394 -30.95 7.12 7.63
C ALA A 394 -32.42 7.48 7.38
N ARG A 395 -32.86 8.66 7.84
CA ARG A 395 -34.24 9.14 7.60
C ARG A 395 -34.53 9.36 6.12
N LYS A 396 -33.61 9.99 5.39
CA LYS A 396 -33.71 10.13 3.93
C LYS A 396 -33.81 8.76 3.27
N SER A 397 -33.00 7.80 3.72
CA SER A 397 -33.00 6.44 3.19
C SER A 397 -34.35 5.75 3.34
N SER A 398 -34.86 5.76 4.57
CA SER A 398 -36.18 5.21 4.89
C SER A 398 -37.29 5.89 4.07
N SER A 399 -37.25 7.22 3.94
CA SER A 399 -38.25 7.96 3.13
C SER A 399 -38.16 7.62 1.64
N SER A 400 -36.95 7.51 1.08
CA SER A 400 -36.75 7.13 -0.32
C SER A 400 -37.24 5.72 -0.59
N HIS A 401 -37.03 4.79 0.35
CA HIS A 401 -37.55 3.44 0.26
C HIS A 401 -39.10 3.42 0.27
N ALA A 402 -39.73 4.22 1.13
CA ALA A 402 -41.19 4.35 1.18
C ALA A 402 -41.79 4.95 -0.10
N ASP A 403 -41.09 5.91 -0.71
CA ASP A 403 -41.52 6.60 -1.93
C ASP A 403 -41.12 5.87 -3.22
N GLY A 404 -40.41 4.74 -3.13
CA GLY A 404 -39.89 3.99 -4.28
C GLY A 404 -38.84 4.74 -5.10
N THR A 405 -38.17 5.73 -4.49
CA THR A 405 -37.13 6.54 -5.12
C THR A 405 -35.74 6.07 -4.70
N SER A 406 -34.73 6.28 -5.54
CA SER A 406 -33.35 6.01 -5.16
C SER A 406 -32.76 7.21 -4.43
N ILE A 407 -32.17 6.98 -3.26
CA ILE A 407 -31.29 7.96 -2.60
C ILE A 407 -30.18 8.34 -3.58
N ASP A 408 -29.80 9.61 -3.67
CA ASP A 408 -28.65 10.02 -4.48
C ASP A 408 -27.35 10.16 -3.66
N GLU A 409 -27.50 10.36 -2.36
CA GLU A 409 -26.40 10.63 -1.41
C GLU A 409 -25.61 9.34 -1.04
N PHE A 410 -24.27 9.43 -1.05
CA PHE A 410 -23.37 8.38 -0.55
C PHE A 410 -23.35 8.33 0.98
N ALA A 411 -23.10 7.17 1.58
CA ALA A 411 -22.96 7.05 3.02
C ALA A 411 -21.67 7.71 3.50
N SER A 412 -20.56 7.52 2.79
CA SER A 412 -19.29 8.16 3.11
C SER A 412 -19.25 9.62 2.66
N LYS A 413 -18.63 10.48 3.47
CA LYS A 413 -18.15 11.82 3.09
C LYS A 413 -16.63 11.91 2.98
N LEU A 414 -15.93 10.82 3.24
CA LEU A 414 -14.47 10.78 3.29
C LEU A 414 -13.82 10.50 1.94
N PHE A 415 -14.53 9.81 1.06
CA PHE A 415 -14.00 9.32 -0.22
C PHE A 415 -14.89 9.78 -1.37
#